data_AF-A0A317YT89-F1
#
_entry.id   AF-A0A317YT89-F1
#
_cell.length_a   1.000
_cell.length_b   1.000
_cell.length_c   1.000
_cell.angle_alpha   90.00
_cell.angle_beta   90.00
_cell.angle_gamma   90.00
#
_symmetry.space_group_name_H-M   'P 1'
#
loop_
_entity.id
_entity.type
_entity.pdbx_description
1 polymer ?
#
loop_
_entity_poly.entity_id
_entity_poly.type
_entity_poly.pdbx_seq_one_letter_code
_entity_poly.pdbx_strand_id
1 'polypeptide(L)'
;MHDLKAYIIENQILFSVFLDEPQHQFVYRDDYLNEEIGAIEVFNNKVYKVLSTRMIEGELYGYLKGQREIGWTKLKNSHYVFNKQDEIVFVKNKEGIQNELNITYQFVDGFTKEVQNKFLTSKGFIKYKGEFYELLFEKHKLIGFMKPSDIDVGYHVDEDVHLLQGAELYLESRLKTKAENISEKDDFTLKLVFPERGIGKVERKNQVYWIELNHVVEHQLERVFHSLQDYSSTENVEINDIIHNFLAERKKAKNILTALVNDKINNESNTNPDQIEGKSNIYTRYQNLKNSKLGKLQIKYWNMRKKWGK
;
A
#
# COMPACT_ATOMS: atom_id res chain seq x y z
N MET A 1 3.40 -9.92 19.08
CA MET A 1 2.07 -9.71 18.46
C MET A 1 1.18 -8.76 19.28
N HIS A 2 0.91 -9.01 20.57
CA HIS A 2 0.16 -8.05 21.41
C HIS A 2 0.85 -6.69 21.55
N ASP A 3 2.18 -6.67 21.72
CA ASP A 3 2.94 -5.43 21.94
C ASP A 3 2.88 -4.44 20.77
N LEU A 4 2.74 -4.92 19.53
CA LEU A 4 2.84 -4.09 18.33
C LEU A 4 1.48 -3.49 17.94
N LYS A 5 0.40 -4.28 18.09
CA LYS A 5 -0.98 -3.79 18.06
C LYS A 5 -1.25 -2.81 19.20
N ALA A 6 -0.80 -3.13 20.42
CA ALA A 6 -0.85 -2.21 21.56
C ALA A 6 -0.07 -0.94 21.25
N TYR A 7 1.13 -1.02 20.67
CA TYR A 7 1.91 0.15 20.28
C TYR A 7 1.17 1.05 19.28
N ILE A 8 0.55 0.48 18.25
CA ILE A 8 -0.25 1.23 17.27
C ILE A 8 -1.41 1.97 17.94
N ILE A 9 -2.13 1.28 18.84
CA ILE A 9 -3.28 1.82 19.56
C ILE A 9 -2.84 2.92 20.55
N GLU A 10 -1.86 2.63 21.40
CA GLU A 10 -1.27 3.58 22.36
C GLU A 10 -0.73 4.83 21.67
N ASN A 11 -0.14 4.66 20.48
CA ASN A 11 0.40 5.76 19.72
C ASN A 11 -0.59 6.37 18.72
N GLN A 12 -1.86 5.93 18.70
CA GLN A 12 -2.91 6.43 17.80
C GLN A 12 -2.45 6.48 16.33
N ILE A 13 -1.69 5.48 15.91
CA ILE A 13 -1.22 5.35 14.52
C ILE A 13 -2.40 4.83 13.70
N LEU A 14 -2.71 5.46 12.58
CA LEU A 14 -3.84 5.08 11.74
C LEU A 14 -3.50 3.79 10.99
N PHE A 15 -4.30 2.75 11.19
CA PHE A 15 -4.11 1.44 10.57
C PHE A 15 -5.29 1.05 9.68
N SER A 16 -5.22 -0.13 9.07
CA SER A 16 -6.27 -0.68 8.20
C SER A 16 -6.81 -1.98 8.78
N VAL A 17 -8.08 -2.26 8.53
CA VAL A 17 -8.74 -3.52 8.90
C VAL A 17 -9.51 -4.08 7.70
N PHE A 18 -9.51 -5.40 7.56
CA PHE A 18 -10.48 -6.12 6.75
C PHE A 18 -11.67 -6.42 7.66
N LEU A 19 -12.78 -5.73 7.39
CA LEU A 19 -13.95 -5.74 8.24
C LEU A 19 -14.74 -7.03 8.07
N ASP A 20 -14.93 -7.73 9.18
CA ASP A 20 -15.70 -8.96 9.24
C ASP A 20 -16.33 -9.04 10.63
N GLU A 21 -17.48 -8.39 10.81
CA GLU A 21 -18.19 -8.36 12.09
C GLU A 21 -19.57 -9.05 11.99
N PRO A 22 -20.12 -9.56 13.10
CA PRO A 22 -21.43 -10.21 13.09
C PRO A 22 -22.55 -9.28 12.58
N GLN A 23 -23.50 -9.85 11.83
CA GLN A 23 -24.59 -9.08 11.18
C GLN A 23 -25.47 -8.29 12.16
N HIS A 24 -25.55 -8.70 13.42
CA HIS A 24 -26.35 -8.03 14.45
C HIS A 24 -25.67 -6.80 15.06
N GLN A 25 -24.47 -6.43 14.61
CA GLN A 25 -23.75 -5.27 15.10
C GLN A 25 -24.07 -4.02 14.27
N PHE A 26 -24.02 -2.86 14.93
CA PHE A 26 -24.33 -1.56 14.34
C PHE A 26 -23.09 -0.70 14.11
N VAL A 27 -23.29 0.30 13.25
CA VAL A 27 -22.42 1.45 13.08
C VAL A 27 -23.07 2.63 13.82
N TYR A 28 -22.26 3.33 14.60
CA TYR A 28 -22.67 4.49 15.39
C TYR A 28 -22.12 5.78 14.79
N ARG A 29 -22.87 6.87 14.95
CA ARG A 29 -22.44 8.20 14.47
C ARG A 29 -21.17 8.68 15.18
N ASP A 30 -21.12 8.50 16.49
CA ASP A 30 -20.08 8.98 17.38
C ASP A 30 -19.64 7.91 18.40
N ASP A 31 -18.71 8.27 19.27
CA ASP A 31 -18.13 7.40 20.28
C ASP A 31 -18.92 7.36 21.59
N TYR A 32 -20.08 8.03 21.67
CA TYR A 32 -21.06 7.83 22.75
C TYR A 32 -21.95 6.62 22.50
N LEU A 33 -21.99 6.11 21.26
CA LEU A 33 -22.75 4.91 20.86
C LEU A 33 -24.27 5.04 21.05
N ASN A 34 -24.79 6.27 21.09
CA ASN A 34 -26.21 6.54 21.35
C ASN A 34 -27.08 6.52 20.08
N GLU A 35 -26.49 6.82 18.92
CA GLU A 35 -27.20 6.92 17.64
C GLU A 35 -26.66 5.89 16.64
N GLU A 36 -27.47 4.85 16.39
CA GLU A 36 -27.23 3.86 15.34
C GLU A 36 -27.57 4.47 13.98
N ILE A 37 -26.61 4.41 13.05
CA ILE A 37 -26.75 4.93 11.69
C ILE A 37 -26.87 3.85 10.63
N GLY A 38 -26.76 2.57 11.02
CA GLY A 38 -26.99 1.42 10.15
C GLY A 38 -26.36 0.13 10.65
N ALA A 39 -26.65 -0.98 9.97
CA ALA A 39 -26.06 -2.28 10.24
C ALA A 39 -24.63 -2.39 9.67
N ILE A 40 -23.75 -3.12 10.35
CA ILE A 40 -22.36 -3.32 9.91
C ILE A 40 -22.26 -4.21 8.66
N GLU A 41 -23.23 -5.10 8.46
CA GLU A 41 -23.22 -6.13 7.43
C GLU A 41 -22.92 -5.59 6.02
N VAL A 42 -23.50 -4.45 5.65
CA VAL A 42 -23.33 -3.84 4.32
C VAL A 42 -21.88 -3.39 4.05
N PHE A 43 -21.09 -3.26 5.11
CA PHE A 43 -19.69 -2.87 5.07
C PHE A 43 -18.74 -4.07 5.13
N ASN A 44 -19.17 -5.25 5.56
CA ASN A 44 -18.30 -6.43 5.67
C ASN A 44 -17.59 -6.79 4.35
N ASN A 45 -16.51 -7.57 4.49
CA ASN A 45 -15.68 -8.10 3.42
C ASN A 45 -14.97 -7.03 2.58
N LYS A 46 -14.64 -5.90 3.22
CA LYS A 46 -13.93 -4.77 2.62
C LYS A 46 -12.85 -4.25 3.56
N VAL A 47 -11.85 -3.60 2.98
CA VAL A 47 -10.77 -2.97 3.74
C VAL A 47 -11.11 -1.51 4.04
N TYR A 48 -10.99 -1.13 5.32
CA TYR A 48 -11.21 0.23 5.79
C TYR A 48 -10.01 0.74 6.57
N LYS A 49 -9.82 2.06 6.52
CA LYS A 49 -8.86 2.74 7.39
C LYS A 49 -9.54 3.05 8.71
N VAL A 50 -8.88 2.72 9.81
CA VAL A 50 -9.29 3.11 11.17
C VAL A 50 -8.64 4.44 11.48
N LEU A 51 -9.47 5.46 11.72
CA LEU A 51 -8.98 6.82 11.99
C LEU A 51 -8.82 7.14 13.46
N SER A 52 -9.57 6.46 14.31
CA SER A 52 -9.54 6.63 15.75
C SER A 52 -9.97 5.33 16.40
N THR A 53 -9.51 5.09 17.62
CA THR A 53 -9.88 3.94 18.43
C THR A 53 -10.25 4.37 19.83
N ARG A 54 -11.13 3.60 20.48
CA ARG A 54 -11.51 3.80 21.88
C ARG A 54 -11.78 2.46 22.53
N MET A 55 -11.34 2.30 23.77
CA MET A 55 -11.73 1.17 24.61
C MET A 55 -12.99 1.56 25.37
N ILE A 56 -14.07 0.80 25.18
CA ILE A 56 -15.36 1.00 25.85
C ILE A 56 -15.70 -0.34 26.49
N GLU A 57 -15.81 -0.37 27.82
CA GLU A 57 -16.13 -1.60 28.58
C GLU A 57 -15.18 -2.79 28.27
N GLY A 58 -13.90 -2.50 27.99
CA GLY A 58 -12.91 -3.52 27.65
C GLY A 58 -12.91 -3.97 26.19
N GLU A 59 -13.79 -3.40 25.36
CA GLU A 59 -13.93 -3.73 23.95
C GLU A 59 -13.36 -2.62 23.06
N LEU A 60 -12.70 -3.01 21.98
CA LEU A 60 -12.08 -2.07 21.04
C LEU A 60 -13.11 -1.59 20.01
N TYR A 61 -13.36 -0.28 20.00
CA TYR A 61 -14.12 0.40 18.96
C TYR A 61 -13.19 1.18 18.04
N GLY A 62 -13.54 1.26 16.76
CA GLY A 62 -12.81 2.02 15.76
C GLY A 62 -13.72 2.87 14.89
N TYR A 63 -13.26 4.09 14.56
CA TYR A 63 -13.92 4.96 13.59
C TYR A 63 -13.43 4.65 12.18
N LEU A 64 -14.33 4.12 11.34
CA LEU A 64 -14.00 3.60 10.02
C LEU A 64 -14.15 4.64 8.91
N LYS A 65 -13.21 4.61 7.97
CA LYS A 65 -13.25 5.37 6.72
C LYS A 65 -12.93 4.50 5.52
N GLY A 66 -13.84 4.50 4.55
CA GLY A 66 -13.63 4.00 3.19
C GLY A 66 -13.42 5.17 2.23
N GLN A 67 -14.18 5.21 1.13
CA GLN A 67 -14.27 6.39 0.27
C GLN A 67 -14.90 7.59 1.02
N ARG A 68 -15.89 7.31 1.87
CA ARG A 68 -16.49 8.24 2.82
C ARG A 68 -16.29 7.73 4.24
N GLU A 69 -16.54 8.61 5.21
CA GLU A 69 -16.63 8.23 6.61
C GLU A 69 -17.84 7.31 6.82
N ILE A 70 -17.66 6.30 7.66
CA ILE A 70 -18.68 5.27 7.90
C ILE A 70 -19.27 5.44 9.29
N GLY A 71 -18.43 5.48 10.32
CA GLY A 71 -18.88 5.59 11.71
C GLY A 71 -18.04 4.74 12.66
N TRP A 72 -18.42 4.75 13.93
CA TRP A 72 -17.83 3.93 14.97
C TRP A 72 -18.44 2.54 14.97
N THR A 73 -17.61 1.51 15.16
CA THR A 73 -18.08 0.15 15.33
C THR A 73 -17.10 -0.65 16.17
N LYS A 74 -17.57 -1.74 16.76
CA LYS A 74 -16.75 -2.67 17.54
C LYS A 74 -15.89 -3.51 16.59
N LEU A 75 -14.60 -3.67 16.90
CA LEU A 75 -13.64 -4.40 16.07
C LEU A 75 -13.22 -5.68 16.79
N LYS A 76 -14.10 -6.68 16.77
CA LYS A 76 -13.90 -7.94 17.49
C LYS A 76 -13.36 -9.03 16.58
N ASN A 77 -14.01 -9.24 15.44
CA ASN A 77 -13.72 -10.35 14.53
C ASN A 77 -12.90 -9.90 13.31
N SER A 78 -12.84 -8.59 13.04
CA SER A 78 -12.10 -8.00 11.93
C SER A 78 -10.60 -8.33 11.97
N HIS A 79 -10.03 -8.53 10.80
CA HIS A 79 -8.60 -8.84 10.65
C HIS A 79 -7.79 -7.55 10.51
N TYR A 80 -6.70 -7.47 11.27
CA TYR A 80 -5.73 -6.39 11.08
C TYR A 80 -5.06 -6.53 9.70
N VAL A 81 -4.96 -5.42 8.97
CA VAL A 81 -4.26 -5.36 7.69
C VAL A 81 -2.90 -4.72 7.91
N PHE A 82 -1.85 -5.51 7.69
CA PHE A 82 -0.47 -5.05 7.70
C PHE A 82 -0.19 -4.37 6.35
N ASN A 83 -0.22 -3.04 6.34
CA ASN A 83 -0.01 -2.25 5.12
C ASN A 83 1.45 -2.37 4.67
N LYS A 84 1.68 -2.34 3.36
CA LYS A 84 3.02 -2.28 2.78
C LYS A 84 3.05 -1.30 1.62
N GLN A 85 4.24 -1.08 1.07
CA GLN A 85 4.36 -0.35 -0.19
C GLN A 85 3.61 -1.11 -1.29
N ASP A 86 2.81 -0.40 -2.08
CA ASP A 86 2.10 -0.99 -3.20
C ASP A 86 3.09 -1.64 -4.18
N GLU A 87 2.86 -2.92 -4.47
CA GLU A 87 3.67 -3.71 -5.39
C GLU A 87 2.82 -4.20 -6.55
N ILE A 88 3.38 -4.15 -7.75
CA ILE A 88 2.73 -4.67 -8.95
C ILE A 88 3.05 -6.16 -9.02
N VAL A 89 2.02 -6.98 -9.19
CA VAL A 89 2.17 -8.43 -9.13
C VAL A 89 1.34 -9.15 -10.18
N PHE A 90 1.75 -10.36 -10.53
CA PHE A 90 0.93 -11.34 -11.25
C PHE A 90 0.62 -12.53 -10.35
N VAL A 91 -0.56 -13.12 -10.52
CA VAL A 91 -0.86 -14.43 -9.94
C VAL A 91 -0.22 -15.48 -10.83
N LYS A 92 0.51 -16.43 -10.24
CA LYS A 92 1.12 -17.53 -10.99
C LYS A 92 0.02 -18.34 -11.67
N ASN A 93 0.22 -18.76 -12.91
CA ASN A 93 -0.82 -19.46 -13.67
C ASN A 93 -0.93 -20.92 -13.19
N LYS A 94 -1.83 -21.20 -12.26
CA LYS A 94 -2.19 -22.57 -11.86
C LYS A 94 -3.71 -22.71 -11.91
N GLU A 95 -4.19 -23.88 -12.31
CA GLU A 95 -5.62 -24.17 -12.31
C GLU A 95 -6.14 -24.28 -10.87
N GLY A 96 -7.28 -23.63 -10.60
CA GLY A 96 -7.95 -23.74 -9.30
C GLY A 96 -7.18 -23.12 -8.13
N ILE A 97 -6.39 -22.06 -8.33
CA ILE A 97 -5.75 -21.32 -7.23
C ILE A 97 -6.84 -20.70 -6.37
N GLN A 98 -7.23 -21.44 -5.34
CA GLN A 98 -8.17 -21.00 -4.35
C GLN A 98 -7.66 -21.42 -2.98
N ASN A 99 -7.74 -20.50 -2.04
CA ASN A 99 -7.41 -20.75 -0.65
C ASN A 99 -8.68 -20.69 0.20
N GLU A 100 -8.61 -21.30 1.38
CA GLU A 100 -9.74 -21.36 2.32
C GLU A 100 -10.31 -19.97 2.62
N LEU A 101 -9.44 -18.99 2.80
CA LEU A 101 -9.80 -17.61 3.10
C LEU A 101 -10.69 -16.97 2.02
N ASN A 102 -10.34 -17.17 0.74
CA ASN A 102 -11.18 -16.73 -0.37
C ASN A 102 -12.51 -17.49 -0.44
N ILE A 103 -12.57 -18.76 -0.04
CA ILE A 103 -13.83 -19.52 0.01
C ILE A 103 -14.73 -18.95 1.11
N THR A 104 -14.17 -18.75 2.32
CA THR A 104 -14.86 -18.20 3.48
C THR A 104 -15.53 -16.85 3.17
N TYR A 105 -14.81 -15.98 2.47
CA TYR A 105 -15.30 -14.63 2.13
C TYR A 105 -15.86 -14.48 0.72
N GLN A 106 -16.15 -15.61 0.04
CA GLN A 106 -16.80 -15.64 -1.28
C GLN A 106 -16.04 -14.89 -2.40
N PHE A 107 -14.71 -14.90 -2.36
CA PHE A 107 -13.83 -14.41 -3.44
C PHE A 107 -13.49 -15.50 -4.48
N VAL A 108 -14.30 -16.56 -4.59
CA VAL A 108 -14.08 -17.71 -5.49
C VAL A 108 -13.94 -17.34 -6.97
N ASP A 109 -14.67 -16.32 -7.42
CA ASP A 109 -14.61 -15.84 -8.81
C ASP A 109 -13.52 -14.76 -9.02
N GLY A 110 -12.73 -14.46 -7.99
CA GLY A 110 -11.71 -13.41 -8.03
C GLY A 110 -10.53 -13.73 -8.95
N PHE A 111 -10.20 -15.01 -9.13
CA PHE A 111 -8.95 -15.42 -9.79
C PHE A 111 -9.17 -16.25 -11.06
N THR A 112 -10.08 -15.81 -11.91
CA THR A 112 -10.26 -16.38 -13.26
C THR A 112 -8.97 -16.29 -14.09
N LYS A 113 -8.82 -17.13 -15.13
CA LYS A 113 -7.68 -17.06 -16.06
C LYS A 113 -7.47 -15.67 -16.67
N GLU A 114 -8.54 -14.89 -16.83
CA GLU A 114 -8.44 -13.50 -17.30
C GLU A 114 -7.74 -12.60 -16.27
N VAL A 115 -8.13 -12.71 -14.99
CA VAL A 115 -7.56 -11.91 -13.91
C VAL A 115 -6.10 -12.28 -13.66
N GLN A 116 -5.76 -13.57 -13.71
CA GLN A 116 -4.36 -14.03 -13.57
C GLN A 116 -3.43 -13.49 -14.68
N ASN A 117 -3.99 -13.05 -15.80
CA ASN A 117 -3.26 -12.42 -16.91
C ASN A 117 -3.18 -10.89 -16.83
N LYS A 118 -3.76 -10.28 -15.79
CA LYS A 118 -3.65 -8.84 -15.52
C LYS A 118 -2.65 -8.63 -14.38
N PHE A 119 -1.98 -7.47 -14.42
CA PHE A 119 -1.23 -7.05 -13.24
C PHE A 119 -2.24 -6.61 -12.17
N LEU A 120 -1.98 -7.02 -10.94
CA LEU A 120 -2.72 -6.61 -9.75
C LEU A 120 -1.80 -5.76 -8.88
N THR A 121 -2.38 -5.09 -7.91
CA THR A 121 -1.62 -4.38 -6.87
C THR A 121 -1.76 -5.12 -5.56
N SER A 122 -0.65 -5.57 -5.00
CA SER A 122 -0.61 -6.02 -3.62
C SER A 122 -0.39 -4.82 -2.70
N LYS A 123 -1.29 -4.65 -1.71
CA LYS A 123 -1.30 -3.46 -0.82
C LYS A 123 -0.99 -3.77 0.65
N GLY A 124 -0.93 -5.04 1.02
CA GLY A 124 -0.71 -5.44 2.40
C GLY A 124 -0.96 -6.92 2.63
N PHE A 125 -0.91 -7.31 3.90
CA PHE A 125 -1.15 -8.67 4.35
C PHE A 125 -2.27 -8.74 5.39
N ILE A 126 -2.94 -9.89 5.47
CA ILE A 126 -3.66 -10.32 6.66
C ILE A 126 -3.08 -11.62 7.17
N LYS A 127 -3.21 -11.86 8.47
CA LYS A 127 -2.82 -13.11 9.11
C LYS A 127 -4.05 -13.95 9.36
N TYR A 128 -4.17 -15.10 8.69
CA TYR A 128 -5.29 -16.01 8.83
C TYR A 128 -4.77 -17.41 9.20
N LYS A 129 -5.28 -17.97 10.30
CA LYS A 129 -4.84 -19.28 10.85
C LYS A 129 -3.32 -19.44 10.98
N GLY A 130 -2.60 -18.36 11.28
CA GLY A 130 -1.15 -18.36 11.45
C GLY A 130 -0.34 -18.06 10.20
N GLU A 131 -0.93 -18.12 9.01
CA GLU A 131 -0.29 -17.83 7.73
C GLU A 131 -0.59 -16.40 7.24
N PHE A 132 0.32 -15.82 6.47
CA PHE A 132 0.13 -14.52 5.83
C PHE A 132 -0.46 -14.69 4.42
N TYR A 133 -1.42 -13.84 4.10
CA TYR A 133 -2.00 -13.71 2.78
C TYR A 133 -1.93 -12.27 2.30
N GLU A 134 -1.50 -12.08 1.05
CA GLU A 134 -1.46 -10.77 0.39
C GLU A 134 -2.85 -10.35 -0.06
N LEU A 135 -3.18 -9.07 0.11
CA LEU A 135 -4.41 -8.48 -0.37
C LEU A 135 -4.22 -7.96 -1.79
N LEU A 136 -4.88 -8.58 -2.75
CA LEU A 136 -4.74 -8.26 -4.17
C LEU A 136 -5.88 -7.38 -4.67
N PHE A 137 -5.51 -6.28 -5.31
CA PHE A 137 -6.45 -5.28 -5.82
C PHE A 137 -6.33 -5.13 -7.34
N GLU A 138 -7.49 -5.03 -8.00
CA GLU A 138 -7.59 -4.45 -9.33
C GLU A 138 -8.02 -2.99 -9.16
N LYS A 139 -7.09 -2.05 -9.39
CA LYS A 139 -7.26 -0.61 -9.10
C LYS A 139 -7.59 -0.37 -7.61
N HIS A 140 -8.88 -0.23 -7.30
CA HIS A 140 -9.41 0.03 -5.96
C HIS A 140 -10.28 -1.11 -5.42
N LYS A 141 -10.62 -2.11 -6.25
CA LYS A 141 -11.46 -3.24 -5.85
C LYS A 141 -10.57 -4.36 -5.31
N LEU A 142 -10.86 -4.82 -4.10
CA LEU A 142 -10.27 -6.04 -3.56
C LEU A 142 -10.80 -7.22 -4.38
N ILE A 143 -9.90 -8.00 -4.95
CA ILE A 143 -10.22 -9.17 -5.77
C ILE A 143 -10.12 -10.45 -4.94
N GLY A 144 -9.25 -10.46 -3.94
CA GLY A 144 -9.14 -11.54 -2.97
C GLY A 144 -7.76 -11.58 -2.34
N PHE A 145 -7.46 -12.75 -1.78
CA PHE A 145 -6.27 -13.03 -1.01
C PHE A 145 -5.41 -14.08 -1.69
N MET A 146 -4.10 -13.98 -1.57
CA MET A 146 -3.18 -14.95 -2.16
C MET A 146 -1.98 -15.23 -1.27
N LYS A 147 -1.46 -16.46 -1.29
CA LYS A 147 -0.19 -16.74 -0.63
C LYS A 147 0.94 -16.05 -1.39
N PRO A 148 1.94 -15.47 -0.71
CA PRO A 148 3.11 -14.89 -1.37
C PRO A 148 3.79 -15.82 -2.37
N SER A 149 3.84 -17.12 -2.05
CA SER A 149 4.42 -18.15 -2.91
C SER A 149 3.69 -18.37 -4.25
N ASP A 150 2.45 -17.89 -4.37
CA ASP A 150 1.61 -18.00 -5.56
C ASP A 150 1.55 -16.69 -6.36
N ILE A 151 2.43 -15.74 -6.04
CA ILE A 151 2.52 -14.44 -6.68
C ILE A 151 3.92 -14.26 -7.31
N ASP A 152 3.96 -13.67 -8.50
CA ASP A 152 5.17 -13.15 -9.13
C ASP A 152 5.21 -11.63 -8.96
N VAL A 153 6.20 -11.13 -8.22
CA VAL A 153 6.33 -9.72 -7.85
C VAL A 153 7.19 -8.97 -8.85
N GLY A 154 6.75 -7.78 -9.24
CA GLY A 154 7.49 -6.91 -10.15
C GLY A 154 8.62 -6.16 -9.43
N TYR A 155 9.86 -6.40 -9.85
CA TYR A 155 11.03 -5.72 -9.32
C TYR A 155 11.35 -4.50 -10.15
N HIS A 156 11.36 -3.33 -9.51
CA HIS A 156 11.79 -2.10 -10.16
C HIS A 156 13.30 -2.13 -10.32
N VAL A 157 13.73 -1.88 -11.55
CA VAL A 157 15.14 -1.87 -11.96
C VAL A 157 15.39 -0.61 -12.76
N ASP A 158 16.64 -0.23 -12.94
CA ASP A 158 17.02 0.93 -13.74
C ASP A 158 18.36 0.64 -14.42
N GLU A 159 18.31 -0.21 -15.44
CA GLU A 159 19.50 -0.75 -16.10
C GLU A 159 19.36 -0.62 -17.62
N ASP A 160 20.40 -0.12 -18.27
CA ASP A 160 20.45 -0.05 -19.73
C ASP A 160 20.67 -1.45 -20.30
N VAL A 161 19.83 -1.81 -21.26
CA VAL A 161 19.79 -3.15 -21.84
C VAL A 161 19.77 -3.11 -23.36
N HIS A 162 20.39 -4.11 -23.96
CA HIS A 162 20.33 -4.35 -25.39
C HIS A 162 19.36 -5.49 -25.69
N LEU A 163 18.65 -5.34 -26.81
CA LEU A 163 17.70 -6.35 -27.27
C LEU A 163 18.37 -7.24 -28.32
N LEU A 164 17.99 -8.52 -28.33
CA LEU A 164 18.40 -9.47 -29.35
C LEU A 164 17.78 -9.14 -30.70
N GLN A 165 18.41 -9.60 -31.77
CA GLN A 165 17.87 -9.46 -33.11
C GLN A 165 16.54 -10.22 -33.26
N GLY A 166 15.52 -9.55 -33.79
CA GLY A 166 14.15 -10.05 -33.90
C GLY A 166 13.27 -9.77 -32.67
N ALA A 167 13.76 -9.03 -31.67
CA ALA A 167 13.02 -8.75 -30.45
C ALA A 167 11.67 -8.06 -30.73
N GLU A 168 10.60 -8.61 -30.17
CA GLU A 168 9.27 -8.03 -30.27
C GLU A 168 8.92 -7.20 -29.04
N LEU A 169 8.49 -5.96 -29.27
CA LEU A 169 7.99 -5.06 -28.23
C LEU A 169 6.48 -4.97 -28.30
N TYR A 170 5.85 -4.79 -27.14
CA TYR A 170 4.40 -4.78 -27.00
C TYR A 170 3.93 -3.57 -26.20
N LEU A 171 2.71 -3.10 -26.49
CA LEU A 171 2.11 -1.96 -25.78
C LEU A 171 1.49 -2.35 -24.43
N GLU A 172 1.27 -3.64 -24.20
CA GLU A 172 0.64 -4.15 -22.98
C GLU A 172 1.34 -5.39 -22.42
N SER A 173 1.24 -5.60 -21.11
CA SER A 173 1.88 -6.71 -20.38
C SER A 173 1.37 -8.10 -20.75
N ARG A 174 0.28 -8.18 -21.53
CA ARG A 174 -0.28 -9.42 -22.08
C ARG A 174 0.36 -9.83 -23.40
N LEU A 175 1.23 -8.97 -23.95
CA LEU A 175 1.97 -9.20 -25.18
C LEU A 175 1.07 -9.49 -26.40
N LYS A 176 -0.13 -8.88 -26.48
CA LYS A 176 -1.04 -9.09 -27.62
C LYS A 176 -0.85 -8.06 -28.73
N THR A 177 -0.61 -6.80 -28.36
CA THR A 177 -0.48 -5.71 -29.32
C THR A 177 0.98 -5.36 -29.52
N LYS A 178 1.55 -5.83 -30.63
CA LYS A 178 2.92 -5.52 -31.03
C LYS A 178 3.05 -4.02 -31.32
N ALA A 179 4.15 -3.44 -30.87
CA ALA A 179 4.50 -2.06 -31.15
C ALA A 179 5.18 -1.99 -32.54
N GLU A 180 4.74 -1.04 -33.37
CA GLU A 180 5.26 -0.86 -34.72
C GLU A 180 6.37 0.20 -34.76
N ASN A 181 7.27 0.09 -35.75
CA ASN A 181 8.31 1.08 -36.06
C ASN A 181 9.32 1.35 -34.95
N ILE A 182 9.71 0.32 -34.19
CA ILE A 182 10.76 0.42 -33.17
C ILE A 182 11.94 -0.43 -33.60
N SER A 183 13.16 0.12 -33.49
CA SER A 183 14.37 -0.64 -33.76
C SER A 183 14.84 -1.29 -32.46
N GLU A 184 15.17 -2.58 -32.53
CA GLU A 184 15.87 -3.30 -31.46
C GLU A 184 17.27 -2.75 -31.15
N LYS A 185 17.84 -1.96 -32.07
CA LYS A 185 19.16 -1.30 -31.91
C LYS A 185 19.11 0.01 -31.15
N ASP A 186 17.91 0.44 -30.76
CA ASP A 186 17.75 1.62 -29.94
C ASP A 186 18.25 1.38 -28.50
N ASP A 187 18.56 2.46 -27.80
CA ASP A 187 18.90 2.38 -26.37
C ASP A 187 17.60 2.21 -25.55
N PHE A 188 17.55 1.11 -24.79
CA PHE A 188 16.44 0.80 -23.88
C PHE A 188 16.94 0.74 -22.44
N THR A 189 16.11 1.23 -21.53
CA THR A 189 16.32 1.04 -20.09
C THR A 189 15.25 0.10 -19.55
N LEU A 190 15.65 -1.00 -18.92
CA LEU A 190 14.76 -1.91 -18.23
C LEU A 190 14.30 -1.24 -16.93
N LYS A 191 12.98 -1.17 -16.72
CA LYS A 191 12.36 -0.47 -15.58
C LYS A 191 11.65 -1.39 -14.59
N LEU A 192 11.17 -2.53 -15.06
CA LEU A 192 10.43 -3.50 -14.25
C LEU A 192 10.67 -4.92 -14.79
N VAL A 193 10.88 -5.89 -13.91
CA VAL A 193 11.00 -7.30 -14.30
C VAL A 193 10.07 -8.19 -13.48
N PHE A 194 9.51 -9.20 -14.14
CA PHE A 194 8.74 -10.29 -13.56
C PHE A 194 9.47 -11.60 -13.87
N PRO A 195 10.36 -12.05 -12.97
CA PRO A 195 11.26 -13.17 -13.24
C PRO A 195 10.51 -14.47 -13.58
N GLU A 196 9.46 -14.81 -12.83
CA GLU A 196 8.76 -16.09 -13.05
C GLU A 196 7.89 -16.08 -14.30
N ARG A 197 7.28 -14.95 -14.63
CA ARG A 197 6.51 -14.77 -15.87
C ARG A 197 7.41 -14.59 -17.08
N GLY A 198 8.68 -14.24 -16.88
CA GLY A 198 9.65 -14.02 -17.95
C GLY A 198 9.35 -12.77 -18.79
N ILE A 199 8.74 -11.73 -18.19
CA ILE A 199 8.43 -10.47 -18.90
C ILE A 199 9.03 -9.25 -18.20
N GLY A 200 9.33 -8.23 -18.98
CA GLY A 200 9.88 -6.96 -18.52
C GLY A 200 9.19 -5.76 -19.12
N LYS A 201 9.38 -4.61 -18.48
CA LYS A 201 8.99 -3.30 -18.99
C LYS A 201 10.24 -2.52 -19.32
N VAL A 202 10.35 -2.08 -20.58
CA VAL A 202 11.46 -1.26 -21.07
C VAL A 202 10.97 0.13 -21.42
N GLU A 203 11.85 1.12 -21.28
CA GLU A 203 11.60 2.51 -21.63
C GLU A 203 12.58 2.97 -22.70
N ARG A 204 12.08 3.71 -23.70
CA ARG A 204 12.86 4.38 -24.74
C ARG A 204 12.26 5.75 -24.99
N LYS A 205 13.06 6.83 -24.86
CA LYS A 205 12.62 8.22 -25.13
C LYS A 205 11.27 8.56 -24.46
N ASN A 206 11.10 8.16 -23.19
CA ASN A 206 9.87 8.30 -22.39
C ASN A 206 8.65 7.52 -22.91
N GLN A 207 8.83 6.60 -23.86
CA GLN A 207 7.82 5.64 -24.28
C GLN A 207 8.08 4.29 -23.62
N VAL A 208 7.00 3.64 -23.18
CA VAL A 208 7.06 2.40 -22.40
C VAL A 208 6.57 1.24 -23.25
N TYR A 209 7.30 0.14 -23.19
CA TYR A 209 6.96 -1.12 -23.86
C TYR A 209 7.13 -2.31 -22.92
N TRP A 210 6.50 -3.41 -23.30
CA TRP A 210 6.63 -4.72 -22.68
C TRP A 210 7.38 -5.66 -23.60
N ILE A 211 8.16 -6.56 -23.01
CA ILE A 211 9.01 -7.51 -23.74
C ILE A 211 9.10 -8.83 -22.97
N GLU A 212 9.29 -9.94 -23.68
CA GLU A 212 9.76 -11.18 -23.07
C GLU A 212 11.24 -11.05 -22.70
N LEU A 213 11.62 -11.45 -21.48
CA LEU A 213 12.99 -11.28 -21.00
C LEU A 213 13.99 -12.10 -21.81
N ASN A 214 13.58 -13.21 -22.44
CA ASN A 214 14.42 -13.98 -23.36
C ASN A 214 14.95 -13.17 -24.57
N HIS A 215 14.35 -12.02 -24.89
CA HIS A 215 14.78 -11.13 -25.96
C HIS A 215 15.78 -10.06 -25.48
N VAL A 216 16.13 -10.04 -24.20
CA VAL A 216 17.19 -9.20 -23.66
C VAL A 216 18.49 -10.01 -23.59
N VAL A 217 19.63 -9.36 -23.81
CA VAL A 217 20.93 -10.05 -23.77
C VAL A 217 21.18 -10.69 -22.40
N GLU A 218 21.46 -12.00 -22.41
CA GLU A 218 21.51 -12.88 -21.23
C GLU A 218 22.43 -12.36 -20.10
N HIS A 219 23.67 -11.98 -20.40
CA HIS A 219 24.61 -11.50 -19.37
C HIS A 219 24.14 -10.21 -18.67
N GLN A 220 23.31 -9.38 -19.32
CA GLN A 220 22.73 -8.19 -18.69
C GLN A 220 21.57 -8.56 -17.78
N LEU A 221 20.73 -9.53 -18.18
CA LEU A 221 19.66 -10.06 -17.33
C LEU A 221 20.19 -10.77 -16.10
N GLU A 222 21.25 -11.57 -16.25
CA GLU A 222 21.88 -12.25 -15.12
C GLU A 222 22.35 -11.23 -14.10
N ARG A 223 23.01 -10.14 -14.52
CA ARG A 223 23.39 -9.05 -13.61
C ARG A 223 22.19 -8.47 -12.88
N VAL A 224 21.08 -8.22 -13.59
CA VAL A 224 19.84 -7.73 -12.99
C VAL A 224 19.33 -8.72 -11.95
N PHE A 225 19.22 -10.00 -12.29
CA PHE A 225 18.70 -11.04 -11.39
C PHE A 225 19.59 -11.27 -10.15
N HIS A 226 20.91 -11.22 -10.29
CA HIS A 226 21.82 -11.29 -9.14
C HIS A 226 21.73 -10.06 -8.23
N SER A 227 21.29 -8.92 -8.75
CA SER A 227 21.07 -7.70 -7.95
C SER A 227 19.70 -7.68 -7.26
N LEU A 228 18.77 -8.55 -7.66
CA LEU A 228 17.48 -8.68 -6.99
C LEU A 228 17.73 -9.27 -5.61
N GLN A 229 17.31 -8.55 -4.57
CA GLN A 229 17.33 -9.08 -3.21
C GLN A 229 16.40 -10.29 -3.13
N ASP A 230 16.79 -11.31 -2.36
CA ASP A 230 15.90 -12.41 -1.99
C ASP A 230 14.64 -11.81 -1.36
N TYR A 231 13.54 -11.85 -2.10
CA TYR A 231 12.31 -11.23 -1.67
C TYR A 231 11.59 -12.13 -0.67
N SER A 232 11.70 -11.79 0.61
CA SER A 232 10.88 -12.37 1.67
C SER A 232 9.75 -11.42 2.02
N SER A 233 8.62 -11.51 1.29
CA SER A 233 7.48 -10.60 1.46
C SER A 233 6.93 -10.57 2.90
N THR A 234 7.09 -11.69 3.62
CA THR A 234 6.57 -11.87 4.97
C THR A 234 7.57 -11.56 6.07
N GLU A 235 8.82 -11.28 5.73
CA GLU A 235 9.83 -10.92 6.71
C GLU A 235 9.56 -9.51 7.24
N ASN A 236 9.62 -9.33 8.55
CA ASN A 236 9.43 -8.05 9.22
C ASN A 236 8.11 -7.33 8.88
N VAL A 237 7.05 -8.04 8.45
CA VAL A 237 5.73 -7.48 8.08
C VAL A 237 5.20 -6.49 9.11
N GLU A 238 5.32 -6.82 10.40
CA GLU A 238 4.86 -5.97 11.49
C GLU A 238 5.63 -4.63 11.54
N ILE A 239 6.95 -4.66 11.35
CA ILE A 239 7.79 -3.45 11.37
C ILE A 239 7.54 -2.62 10.10
N ASN A 240 7.46 -3.29 8.94
CA ASN A 240 7.18 -2.66 7.65
C ASN A 240 5.82 -1.94 7.66
N ASP A 241 4.81 -2.54 8.29
CA ASP A 241 3.50 -1.92 8.47
C ASP A 241 3.58 -0.62 9.28
N ILE A 242 4.27 -0.61 10.42
CA ILE A 242 4.38 0.62 11.21
C ILE A 242 5.15 1.69 10.42
N ILE A 243 6.26 1.33 9.78
CA ILE A 243 7.03 2.25 8.94
C ILE A 243 6.13 2.83 7.83
N HIS A 244 5.37 1.98 7.16
CA HIS A 244 4.49 2.40 6.08
C HIS A 244 3.40 3.35 6.58
N ASN A 245 2.67 2.98 7.64
CA ASN A 245 1.63 3.81 8.24
C ASN A 245 2.19 5.18 8.66
N PHE A 246 3.39 5.17 9.25
CA PHE A 246 4.09 6.37 9.64
C PHE A 246 4.39 7.31 8.46
N LEU A 247 5.01 6.76 7.40
CA LEU A 247 5.34 7.52 6.20
C LEU A 247 4.09 8.06 5.50
N ALA A 248 3.03 7.27 5.45
CA ALA A 248 1.73 7.67 4.89
C ALA A 248 1.12 8.84 5.67
N GLU A 249 1.12 8.79 6.99
CA GLU A 249 0.65 9.89 7.83
C GLU A 249 1.49 11.14 7.66
N ARG A 250 2.83 11.00 7.64
CA ARG A 250 3.74 12.12 7.41
C ARG A 250 3.49 12.78 6.06
N LYS A 251 3.28 11.99 4.99
CA LYS A 251 2.96 12.51 3.65
C LYS A 251 1.65 13.30 3.67
N LYS A 252 0.60 12.78 4.32
CA LYS A 252 -0.68 13.49 4.45
C LYS A 252 -0.54 14.80 5.23
N ALA A 253 0.14 14.77 6.37
CA ALA A 253 0.37 15.96 7.18
C ALA A 253 1.19 17.02 6.41
N LYS A 254 2.22 16.60 5.64
CA LYS A 254 2.96 17.50 4.75
C LYS A 254 2.03 18.17 3.73
N ASN A 255 1.18 17.40 3.05
CA ASN A 255 0.25 17.94 2.05
C ASN A 255 -0.74 18.97 2.65
N ILE A 256 -1.29 18.69 3.83
CA ILE A 256 -2.19 19.62 4.54
C ILE A 256 -1.43 20.90 4.91
N LEU A 257 -0.22 20.80 5.43
CA LEU A 257 0.61 21.97 5.75
C LEU A 257 0.92 22.79 4.49
N THR A 258 1.30 22.15 3.39
CA THR A 258 1.52 22.85 2.12
C THR A 258 0.27 23.56 1.64
N ALA A 259 -0.90 22.93 1.73
CA ALA A 259 -2.17 23.56 1.37
C ALA A 259 -2.48 24.77 2.26
N LEU A 260 -2.36 24.64 3.59
CA LEU A 260 -2.58 25.74 4.53
C LEU A 260 -1.60 26.91 4.33
N VAL A 261 -0.33 26.62 4.01
CA VAL A 261 0.67 27.65 3.69
C VAL A 261 0.31 28.35 2.39
N ASN A 262 -0.10 27.61 1.36
CA ASN A 262 -0.55 28.21 0.09
C ASN A 262 -1.80 29.06 0.29
N ASP A 263 -2.79 28.59 1.05
CA ASP A 263 -4.00 29.35 1.38
C ASP A 263 -3.66 30.63 2.16
N LYS A 264 -2.70 30.56 3.09
CA LYS A 264 -2.22 31.72 3.83
C LYS A 264 -1.48 32.72 2.92
N ILE A 265 -0.60 32.27 2.02
CA ILE A 265 0.08 33.12 1.05
C ILE A 265 -0.93 33.80 0.10
N ASN A 266 -1.95 33.05 -0.35
CA ASN A 266 -3.01 33.57 -1.22
C ASN A 266 -3.96 34.54 -0.51
N ASN A 267 -4.05 34.50 0.82
CA ASN A 267 -4.85 35.43 1.63
C ASN A 267 -4.01 36.63 2.15
N GLU A 268 -2.72 36.44 2.42
CA GLU A 268 -1.77 37.50 2.80
C GLU A 268 -1.39 38.40 1.60
N SER A 269 -1.57 37.96 0.36
CA SER A 269 -1.47 38.84 -0.82
C SER A 269 -2.54 39.96 -0.84
N ASN A 270 -3.50 39.95 0.09
CA ASN A 270 -4.47 41.01 0.33
C ASN A 270 -4.27 41.80 1.65
N THR A 271 -3.18 41.60 2.40
CA THR A 271 -2.90 42.38 3.62
C THR A 271 -1.40 42.68 3.82
N ASN A 272 -1.10 43.94 4.12
CA ASN A 272 0.25 44.53 4.11
C ASN A 272 1.32 43.74 4.90
N PRO A 273 2.54 43.63 4.36
CA PRO A 273 3.62 42.83 4.93
C PRO A 273 4.50 43.68 5.87
N ASP A 274 3.99 44.06 7.04
CA ASP A 274 4.84 44.67 8.07
C ASP A 274 4.62 43.97 9.41
N GLN A 275 5.48 42.98 9.69
CA GLN A 275 6.10 42.70 11.00
C GLN A 275 6.76 41.31 11.00
N ILE A 276 8.08 41.27 10.76
CA ILE A 276 8.90 40.08 10.99
C ILE A 276 9.99 40.42 12.00
N GLU A 277 9.71 40.21 13.29
CA GLU A 277 10.74 40.19 14.33
C GLU A 277 11.39 38.79 14.42
N GLY A 278 12.70 38.77 14.16
CA GLY A 278 13.54 37.59 14.13
C GLY A 278 14.43 37.46 15.37
N LYS A 279 14.13 36.44 16.20
CA LYS A 279 15.07 35.53 16.92
C LYS A 279 14.37 34.76 18.05
N SER A 280 13.30 35.30 18.66
CA SER A 280 12.41 34.56 19.60
C SER A 280 11.56 33.47 18.93
N ASN A 281 11.57 33.45 17.60
CA ASN A 281 10.67 32.67 16.78
C ASN A 281 11.15 31.22 16.55
N ILE A 282 12.44 30.92 16.72
CA ILE A 282 12.97 29.57 16.38
C ILE A 282 12.62 28.54 17.46
N TYR A 283 12.77 28.87 18.75
CA TYR A 283 12.39 27.96 19.84
C TYR A 283 10.87 27.72 19.84
N THR A 284 10.08 28.78 19.65
CA THR A 284 8.62 28.69 19.55
C THR A 284 8.19 27.92 18.31
N ARG A 285 8.79 28.16 17.14
CA ARG A 285 8.57 27.34 15.93
C ARG A 285 8.97 25.90 16.15
N TYR A 286 10.08 25.62 16.81
CA TYR A 286 10.52 24.26 17.11
C TYR A 286 9.57 23.56 18.08
N GLN A 287 9.13 24.23 19.17
CA GLN A 287 8.13 23.69 20.10
C GLN A 287 6.77 23.50 19.41
N ASN A 288 6.36 24.44 18.55
CA ASN A 288 5.15 24.31 17.74
C ASN A 288 5.27 23.14 16.75
N LEU A 289 6.43 22.96 16.12
CA LEU A 289 6.68 21.85 15.19
C LEU A 289 6.73 20.52 15.95
N LYS A 290 7.39 20.47 17.11
CA LYS A 290 7.48 19.31 18.01
C LYS A 290 6.11 18.89 18.55
N ASN A 291 5.29 19.86 18.95
CA ASN A 291 3.93 19.65 19.47
C ASN A 291 2.89 19.49 18.35
N SER A 292 3.23 19.85 17.11
CA SER A 292 2.40 19.57 15.95
C SER A 292 2.20 18.07 15.78
N LYS A 293 1.11 17.68 15.10
CA LYS A 293 0.84 16.28 14.76
C LYS A 293 2.04 15.63 14.05
N LEU A 294 2.71 16.36 13.16
CA LEU A 294 3.87 15.87 12.42
C LEU A 294 5.13 15.70 13.29
N GLY A 295 5.38 16.59 14.25
CA GLY A 295 6.49 16.45 15.21
C GLY A 295 6.28 15.33 16.21
N LYS A 296 5.05 15.19 16.74
CA LYS A 296 4.67 14.06 17.60
C LYS A 296 4.83 12.73 16.86
N LEU A 297 4.38 12.69 15.60
CA LEU A 297 4.63 11.56 14.70
C LEU A 297 6.16 11.31 14.58
N GLN A 298 6.96 12.31 14.21
CA GLN A 298 8.40 12.13 14.00
C GLN A 298 9.13 11.58 15.23
N ILE A 299 8.76 12.04 16.43
CA ILE A 299 9.27 11.50 17.69
C ILE A 299 8.89 10.02 17.86
N LYS A 300 7.61 9.67 17.62
CA LYS A 300 7.13 8.28 17.69
C LYS A 300 7.88 7.36 16.72
N TYR A 301 8.17 7.82 15.51
CA TYR A 301 8.96 7.08 14.53
C TYR A 301 10.41 6.89 14.95
N TRP A 302 11.04 7.93 15.48
CA TRP A 302 12.41 7.82 16.01
C TRP A 302 12.49 6.85 17.19
N ASN A 303 11.52 6.90 18.11
CA ASN A 303 11.44 5.97 19.24
C ASN A 303 11.22 4.53 18.76
N MET A 304 10.36 4.33 17.77
CA MET A 304 10.15 3.04 17.13
C MET A 304 11.46 2.51 16.51
N ARG A 305 12.19 3.33 15.74
CA ARG A 305 13.49 2.95 15.17
C ARG A 305 14.52 2.63 16.25
N LYS A 306 14.55 3.33 17.38
CA LYS A 306 15.45 2.99 18.50
C LYS A 306 15.09 1.66 19.15
N LYS A 307 13.80 1.33 19.24
CA LYS A 307 13.30 0.11 19.89
C LYS A 307 13.45 -1.13 19.00
N TRP A 308 13.22 -0.99 17.70
CA TRP A 308 13.10 -2.12 16.77
C TRP A 308 13.95 -1.99 15.50
N GLY A 309 14.61 -0.87 15.25
CA GLY A 309 15.53 -0.72 14.13
C GLY A 309 16.90 -1.28 14.50
N LYS A 310 17.20 -2.48 13.98
CA LYS A 310 18.58 -2.85 13.64
C LYS A 310 18.74 -2.69 12.15
#